data_AF-A0A2V9QFF9-F1
#
_entry.id   AF-A0A2V9QFF9-F1
#
_cell.length_a   1.000
_cell.length_b   1.000
_cell.length_c   1.000
_cell.angle_alpha   90.00
_cell.angle_beta   90.00
_cell.angle_gamma   90.00
#
_symmetry.space_group_name_H-M   'P 1'
#
loop_
_entity.id
_entity.type
_entity.pdbx_description
1 polymer ?
#
loop_
_entity_poly.entity_id
_entity_poly.type
_entity_poly.pdbx_seq_one_letter_code
_entity_poly.pdbx_strand_id
1 'polypeptide(L)' 'MQRAFGLEIPLTLEDICDPTRLALVVYDMQVGIVKQIDNGRQITEKVVQVACASADVIPSDRPPTPHQCPNVTRGQ' A
#
# COMPACT_ATOMS: atom_id res chain seq x y z
N MET A 1 -5.91 0.98 21.31
CA MET A 1 -6.06 -0.47 21.54
C MET A 1 -6.62 -0.72 22.94
N GLN A 2 -7.65 -1.56 23.07
CA GLN A 2 -8.14 -2.06 24.36
C GLN A 2 -8.06 -3.58 24.40
N ARG A 3 -7.79 -4.18 25.56
CA ARG A 3 -7.86 -5.64 25.76
C ARG A 3 -9.11 -6.01 26.54
N ALA A 4 -9.92 -6.90 25.98
CA ALA A 4 -11.08 -7.49 26.66
C ALA A 4 -11.29 -8.93 26.21
N PHE A 5 -11.62 -9.84 27.14
CA PHE A 5 -11.89 -11.26 26.84
C PHE A 5 -10.77 -11.97 26.04
N GLY A 6 -9.51 -11.55 26.21
CA GLY A 6 -8.37 -12.10 25.47
C GLY A 6 -8.23 -11.58 24.03
N LEU A 7 -9.07 -10.64 23.60
CA LEU A 7 -9.01 -10.00 22.30
C LEU A 7 -8.37 -8.61 22.40
N GLU A 8 -7.61 -8.23 21.39
CA GLU A 8 -7.19 -6.85 21.16
C GLU A 8 -8.24 -6.16 20.28
N ILE A 9 -8.93 -5.19 20.87
CA ILE A 9 -10.01 -4.42 20.24
C ILE A 9 -9.42 -3.06 19.83
N PRO A 10 -9.22 -2.82 18.54
CA PRO A 10 -8.84 -1.50 18.06
C PRO A 10 -10.00 -0.51 18.27
N LEU A 11 -9.70 0.69 18.75
CA LEU A 11 -10.69 1.73 19.02
C LEU A 11 -10.57 2.91 18.04
N THR A 12 -9.41 3.03 17.38
CA THR A 12 -9.14 4.09 16.40
C THR A 12 -8.64 3.51 15.07
N LEU A 13 -8.57 4.34 14.03
CA LEU A 13 -8.00 3.93 12.74
C LEU A 13 -6.51 3.61 12.87
N GLU A 14 -5.77 4.38 13.68
CA GLU A 14 -4.35 4.16 13.93
C GLU A 14 -4.09 2.80 14.59
N ASP A 15 -5.01 2.33 15.44
CA ASP A 15 -4.92 0.98 16.04
C ASP A 15 -5.03 -0.15 14.99
N ILE A 16 -5.75 0.11 13.90
CA ILE A 16 -5.96 -0.85 12.79
C ILE A 16 -4.86 -0.72 11.75
N CYS A 17 -4.35 0.50 11.53
CA CYS A 17 -3.37 0.86 10.51
C CYS A 17 -1.93 0.46 10.89
N ASP A 18 -1.74 -0.77 11.34
CA ASP A 18 -0.43 -1.38 11.61
C ASP A 18 0.12 -2.02 10.33
N PRO A 19 1.22 -1.51 9.74
CA PRO A 19 1.82 -2.07 8.53
C PRO A 19 2.18 -3.56 8.62
N THR A 20 2.43 -4.07 9.83
CA THR A 20 2.75 -5.50 10.04
C THR A 20 1.52 -6.41 9.91
N ARG A 21 0.32 -5.83 9.98
CA ARG A 21 -0.97 -6.54 9.89
C ARG A 21 -1.81 -6.10 8.68
N LEU A 22 -1.28 -5.22 7.84
CA LEU A 22 -1.94 -4.70 6.65
C LEU A 22 -1.27 -5.16 5.36
N ALA A 23 -2.07 -5.25 4.30
CA ALA A 23 -1.59 -5.52 2.95
C ALA A 23 -2.34 -4.64 1.95
N LEU A 24 -1.63 -4.19 0.91
CA LEU A 24 -2.22 -3.53 -0.24
C LEU A 24 -2.46 -4.56 -1.35
N VAL A 25 -3.69 -4.63 -1.85
CA VAL A 25 -4.06 -5.46 -3.00
C VAL A 25 -4.29 -4.56 -4.20
N VAL A 26 -3.44 -4.72 -5.23
CA VAL A 26 -3.62 -4.07 -6.54
C VAL A 26 -4.22 -5.09 -7.50
N TYR A 27 -5.46 -4.85 -7.92
CA TYR A 27 -6.22 -5.81 -8.72
C TYR A 27 -6.24 -5.42 -10.20
N ASP A 28 -5.99 -6.41 -11.08
CA ASP A 28 -6.14 -6.35 -12.53
C ASP A 28 -5.63 -5.08 -13.24
N MET A 29 -4.45 -4.56 -12.84
CA MET A 29 -3.73 -3.49 -13.56
C MET A 29 -3.07 -3.98 -14.87
N GLN A 30 -3.59 -5.06 -15.44
CA GLN A 30 -3.14 -5.65 -16.69
C GLN A 30 -3.50 -4.73 -17.85
N VAL A 31 -2.63 -4.67 -18.86
CA VAL A 31 -2.81 -3.80 -20.05
C VAL A 31 -4.15 -4.05 -20.75
N GLY A 32 -4.64 -5.29 -20.79
CA GLY A 32 -5.92 -5.66 -21.42
C GLY A 32 -7.16 -5.14 -20.67
N ILE A 33 -7.07 -4.93 -19.36
CA ILE A 33 -8.15 -4.41 -18.52
C ILE A 33 -8.08 -2.89 -18.47
N VAL A 34 -6.91 -2.34 -18.18
CA VAL A 34 -6.72 -0.89 -18.01
C VAL A 34 -7.09 -0.11 -19.28
N LYS A 35 -6.83 -0.66 -20.47
CA LYS A 35 -7.20 -0.03 -21.75
C LYS A 35 -8.70 0.15 -21.98
N GLN A 36 -9.54 -0.56 -21.23
CA GLN A 36 -11.01 -0.48 -21.34
C GLN A 36 -11.60 0.56 -20.38
N ILE A 37 -10.76 1.20 -19.55
CA ILE A 37 -11.18 2.19 -18.57
C ILE A 37 -10.87 3.58 -19.13
N ASP A 38 -11.86 4.46 -19.19
CA ASP A 38 -11.75 5.81 -19.78
C ASP A 38 -10.51 6.58 -19.31
N ASN A 39 -10.18 6.47 -18.02
CA ASN A 39 -9.08 7.17 -17.38
C ASN A 39 -7.95 6.22 -16.93
N GLY A 40 -7.76 5.10 -17.64
CA GLY A 40 -6.86 4.01 -17.23
C GLY A 40 -5.45 4.46 -16.86
N ARG A 41 -4.84 5.37 -17.64
CA ARG A 41 -3.51 5.92 -17.34
C ARG A 41 -3.45 6.64 -15.99
N GLN A 42 -4.42 7.52 -15.73
CA GLN A 42 -4.48 8.31 -14.50
C GLN A 42 -4.73 7.41 -13.28
N ILE A 43 -5.49 6.34 -13.45
CA ILE A 43 -5.69 5.32 -12.42
C ILE A 43 -4.39 4.60 -12.13
N THR A 44 -3.66 4.13 -13.15
CA THR A 44 -2.35 3.49 -12.97
C THR A 44 -1.36 4.40 -12.24
N GLU A 45 -1.31 5.69 -12.59
CA GLU A 45 -0.45 6.68 -11.92
C GLU A 45 -0.78 6.81 -10.41
N LYS A 46 -2.08 6.85 -10.06
CA LYS A 46 -2.52 6.88 -8.65
C LYS A 46 -2.22 5.57 -7.91
N VAL A 47 -2.39 4.43 -8.57
CA VAL A 47 -2.07 3.11 -7.99
C VAL A 47 -0.59 3.02 -7.65
N VAL A 48 0.30 3.53 -8.51
CA VAL A 48 1.74 3.58 -8.23
C VAL A 48 2.02 4.44 -6.99
N GLN A 49 1.36 5.60 -6.84
CA GLN A 49 1.54 6.45 -5.66
C GLN A 49 1.20 5.72 -4.36
N VAL A 50 0.06 5.01 -4.33
CA VAL A 50 -0.37 4.25 -3.14
C VAL A 50 0.54 3.04 -2.88
N ALA A 51 0.95 2.33 -3.94
CA ALA A 51 1.86 1.19 -3.83
C ALA A 51 3.20 1.61 -3.22
N CYS A 52 3.77 2.73 -3.68
CA CYS A 52 5.01 3.25 -3.11
C CYS A 52 4.86 3.65 -1.64
N ALA A 53 3.79 4.39 -1.29
CA ALA A 53 3.53 4.77 0.10
C ALA A 53 3.37 3.53 1.02
N SER A 54 2.80 2.44 0.52
CA SER A 54 2.69 1.19 1.28
C SER A 54 4.00 0.41 1.38
N ALA A 55 4.92 0.56 0.41
CA ALA A 55 6.21 -0.13 0.43
C ALA A 55 7.19 0.48 1.44
N ASP A 56 7.08 1.78 1.71
CA ASP A 56 7.92 2.50 2.69
C ASP A 56 7.73 2.01 4.13
N VAL A 57 6.58 1.40 4.42
CA VAL A 57 6.19 0.97 5.77
C VAL A 57 6.32 -0.54 6.01
N ILE A 58 6.73 -1.32 5.01
CA ILE A 58 6.95 -2.76 5.13
C ILE A 58 8.46 -3.03 5.37
N PRO A 59 8.86 -3.78 6.42
CA PRO A 59 10.25 -4.21 6.61
C PRO A 59 10.72 -5.02 5.40
N SER A 60 11.68 -4.46 4.65
CA SER A 60 12.13 -4.98 3.35
C SER A 60 13.01 -6.23 3.50
N ASP A 61 12.51 -7.39 3.05
CA ASP A 61 13.36 -8.46 2.51
C ASP A 61 13.65 -8.27 1.01
N ARG A 62 13.01 -7.29 0.36
CA ARG A 62 13.36 -6.85 -1.00
C ARG A 62 12.95 -5.39 -1.21
N PRO A 63 13.88 -4.46 -1.51
CA PRO A 63 13.54 -3.07 -1.76
C PRO A 63 12.84 -2.90 -3.12
N PRO A 64 11.85 -1.98 -3.25
CA PRO A 64 11.32 -1.58 -4.54
C PRO A 64 12.41 -0.92 -5.40
N THR A 65 12.39 -1.14 -6.71
CA THR A 65 13.41 -0.56 -7.60
C THR A 65 13.23 0.95 -7.74
N PRO A 66 14.31 1.75 -7.88
CA PRO A 66 14.23 3.22 -7.92
C PRO A 66 13.31 3.78 -9.01
N HIS A 67 13.13 3.07 -10.13
CA HIS A 67 12.26 3.47 -11.22
C HIS A 67 10.76 3.31 -10.91
N GLN A 68 10.42 2.52 -9.90
CA GLN A 68 9.03 2.26 -9.50
C GLN A 68 8.50 3.31 -8.52
N CYS A 69 9.38 3.99 -7.76
CA CYS A 69 8.97 4.90 -6.71
C CYS A 69 9.90 6.13 -6.59
N PRO A 70 9.69 7.19 -7.41
CA PRO A 70 10.62 8.32 -7.52
C PRO A 70 10.71 9.22 -6.26
N ASN A 71 9.79 9.10 -5.31
CA ASN A 71 9.74 9.94 -4.09
C ASN A 71 10.07 9.18 -2.78
N VAL A 72 10.50 7.92 -2.87
CA VAL A 72 10.86 7.12 -1.70
C VAL A 72 12.20 7.60 -1.17
N THR A 73 12.15 8.48 -0.17
CA THR A 73 13.32 8.85 0.61
C THR A 73 13.53 7.71 1.59
N ARG A 74 14.64 6.96 1.45
CA ARG A 74 15.02 5.95 2.45
C ARG A 74 15.03 6.63 3.81
N GLY A 75 14.10 6.27 4.69
CA GLY A 75 14.14 6.68 6.08
C GLY A 75 15.49 6.28 6.68
N GLN A 76 16.20 7.27 7.22
CA GLN A 76 17.30 7.04 8.14
C GLN A 76 16.75 6.68 9.51
#